data_AF-A0A661HKY0-F1
#
_entry.id   AF-A0A661HKY0-F1
#
_cell.length_a   1.000
_cell.length_b   1.000
_cell.length_c   1.000
_cell.angle_alpha   90.00
_cell.angle_beta   90.00
_cell.angle_gamma   90.00
#
_symmetry.space_group_name_H-M   'P 1'
#
loop_
_entity.id
_entity.type
_entity.pdbx_description
1 polymer ?
#
loop_
_entity_poly.entity_id
_entity_poly.type
_entity_poly.pdbx_seq_one_letter_code
_entity_poly.pdbx_strand_id
1 'polypeptide(L)'
;MSRKVIRPTAMNPSVEVLSAESASPLATIRDVEYALNANISTVWVGSTAKRPPLKSASNTAYFDTTLGKPVWFDGTNWVDASGTIA
;
A
#
# COMPACT_ATOMS: atom_id res chain seq x y z
N MET A 1 -78.44 1.81 1.10
CA MET A 1 -77.73 1.78 -0.20
C MET A 1 -76.40 2.50 -0.02
N SER A 2 -75.29 1.75 0.08
CA SER A 2 -73.95 2.34 0.28
C SER A 2 -73.03 1.91 -0.87
N ARG A 3 -72.42 2.90 -1.55
CA ARG A 3 -71.60 2.70 -2.76
C ARG A 3 -70.20 2.23 -2.35
N LYS A 4 -69.85 0.99 -2.71
CA LYS A 4 -68.51 0.42 -2.49
C LYS A 4 -67.53 1.08 -3.46
N VAL A 5 -66.60 1.88 -2.95
CA VAL A 5 -65.50 2.46 -3.74
C VAL A 5 -64.44 1.38 -3.96
N ILE A 6 -64.20 1.03 -5.23
CA ILE A 6 -63.14 0.08 -5.63
C ILE A 6 -61.87 0.88 -5.91
N ARG A 7 -60.76 0.54 -5.25
CA ARG A 7 -59.43 1.04 -5.59
C ARG A 7 -58.78 0.06 -6.57
N PRO A 8 -58.21 0.48 -7.71
CA PRO A 8 -57.50 -0.42 -8.60
C PRO A 8 -56.11 -0.75 -8.02
N THR A 9 -55.83 -2.03 -7.87
CA THR A 9 -54.48 -2.57 -7.60
C THR A 9 -53.67 -2.45 -8.89
N ALA A 10 -52.71 -1.53 -8.94
CA ALA A 10 -51.76 -1.45 -10.05
C ALA A 10 -50.78 -2.62 -9.95
N MET A 11 -50.67 -3.37 -11.05
CA MET A 11 -49.65 -4.37 -11.34
C MET A 11 -48.25 -3.82 -11.04
N ASN A 12 -47.42 -4.58 -10.32
CA ASN A 12 -45.98 -4.37 -10.34
C ASN A 12 -45.35 -5.52 -11.16
N PRO A 13 -44.83 -5.27 -12.38
CA PRO A 13 -44.13 -6.29 -13.14
C PRO A 13 -42.80 -6.59 -12.45
N SER A 14 -42.55 -7.87 -12.17
CA SER A 14 -41.25 -8.39 -11.76
C SER A 14 -40.20 -7.95 -12.79
N VAL A 15 -39.36 -6.98 -12.43
CA VAL A 15 -38.16 -6.66 -13.18
C VAL A 15 -37.08 -7.63 -12.72
N GLU A 16 -36.86 -8.69 -13.49
CA GLU A 16 -35.64 -9.47 -13.40
C GLU A 16 -34.47 -8.53 -13.67
N VAL A 17 -33.70 -8.21 -12.63
CA VAL A 17 -32.43 -7.50 -12.83
C VAL A 17 -31.43 -8.54 -13.27
N LEU A 18 -31.22 -8.55 -14.59
CA LEU A 18 -30.16 -9.24 -15.31
C LEU A 18 -28.80 -9.07 -14.62
N SER A 19 -28.05 -10.17 -14.62
CA SER A 19 -26.65 -10.29 -14.23
C SER A 19 -25.79 -9.12 -14.73
N ALA A 20 -25.42 -8.21 -13.84
CA ALA A 20 -24.32 -7.28 -14.07
C ALA A 20 -23.01 -7.99 -13.71
N GLU A 21 -22.42 -8.61 -14.72
CA GLU A 21 -21.00 -8.97 -14.74
C GLU A 21 -20.13 -7.70 -14.66
N SER A 22 -19.03 -7.78 -13.90
CA SER A 22 -17.83 -6.94 -14.02
C SER A 22 -17.89 -5.44 -13.68
N ALA A 23 -18.21 -5.08 -12.44
CA ALA A 23 -17.65 -3.86 -11.85
C ALA A 23 -16.48 -4.25 -10.95
N SER A 24 -15.25 -4.06 -11.42
CA SER A 24 -14.08 -4.05 -10.53
C SER A 24 -14.38 -3.04 -9.42
N PRO A 25 -14.44 -3.46 -8.14
CA PRO A 25 -14.89 -2.57 -7.09
C PRO A 25 -13.91 -1.39 -7.00
N LEU A 26 -14.49 -0.20 -7.07
CA LEU A 26 -13.83 1.09 -6.86
C LEU A 26 -12.86 0.95 -5.68
N ALA A 27 -11.55 1.05 -5.92
CA ALA A 27 -10.54 0.94 -4.87
C ALA A 27 -10.91 1.93 -3.75
N THR A 28 -11.08 1.44 -2.53
CA THR A 28 -11.40 2.30 -1.39
C THR A 28 -10.20 3.22 -1.13
N ILE A 29 -10.42 4.37 -0.48
CA ILE A 29 -9.31 5.27 -0.09
C ILE A 29 -8.22 4.49 0.69
N ARG A 30 -8.61 3.47 1.45
CA ARG A 30 -7.69 2.58 2.18
C ARG A 30 -6.83 1.72 1.26
N ASP A 31 -7.39 1.24 0.14
CA ASP A 31 -6.64 0.47 -0.86
C ASP A 31 -5.65 1.37 -1.60
N VAL A 32 -6.02 2.64 -1.83
CA VAL A 32 -5.14 3.66 -2.42
C VAL A 32 -4.00 4.02 -1.46
N GLU A 33 -4.27 4.23 -0.16
CA GLU A 33 -3.25 4.48 0.86
C GLU A 33 -2.28 3.29 1.00
N TYR A 34 -2.78 2.06 0.97
CA TYR A 34 -1.94 0.87 1.04
C TYR A 34 -1.05 0.73 -0.21
N ALA A 35 -1.62 0.94 -1.40
CA ALA A 35 -0.86 0.90 -2.66
C ALA A 35 0.18 2.03 -2.76
N LEU A 36 -0.14 3.22 -2.25
CA LEU A 36 0.82 4.33 -2.15
C LEU A 36 1.95 3.98 -1.18
N ASN A 37 1.62 3.48 0.02
CA ASN A 37 2.60 3.11 1.06
C ASN A 37 3.52 1.98 0.62
N ALA A 38 3.04 1.05 -0.21
CA ALA A 38 3.86 -0.01 -0.80
C ALA A 38 4.87 0.50 -1.84
N ASN A 39 4.60 1.65 -2.47
CA ASN A 39 5.41 2.22 -3.54
C ASN A 39 6.30 3.39 -3.11
N ILE A 40 6.26 3.79 -1.84
CA ILE A 40 7.19 4.79 -1.31
C ILE A 40 8.53 4.08 -1.08
N SER A 41 9.53 4.47 -1.88
CA SER A 41 10.91 4.07 -1.62
C SER A 41 11.31 4.63 -0.26
N THR A 42 11.19 3.79 0.78
CA THR A 42 11.59 4.17 2.14
C THR A 42 13.11 4.28 2.12
N VAL A 43 13.62 5.50 2.14
CA VAL A 43 15.06 5.74 2.31
C VAL A 43 15.43 5.34 3.73
N TRP A 44 16.34 4.39 3.86
CA TRP A 44 16.85 4.00 5.17
C TRP A 44 17.88 5.03 5.62
N VAL A 45 17.66 5.65 6.79
CA VAL A 45 18.46 6.78 7.28
C VAL A 45 18.56 6.78 8.80
N GLY A 46 19.70 7.26 9.32
CA GLY A 46 19.92 7.50 10.74
C GLY A 46 21.39 7.50 11.11
N SER A 47 21.72 7.51 12.41
CA SER A 47 23.11 7.55 12.87
C SER A 47 23.80 6.19 12.75
N THR A 48 25.14 6.16 12.86
CA THR A 48 25.92 4.91 12.91
C THR A 48 25.40 3.91 13.94
N ALA A 49 25.01 4.39 15.12
CA ALA A 49 24.45 3.55 16.18
C ALA A 49 23.06 2.96 15.87
N LYS A 50 22.35 3.50 14.86
CA LYS A 50 21.03 3.06 14.41
C LYS A 50 21.07 2.27 13.11
N ARG A 51 22.27 1.93 12.62
CA ARG A 51 22.42 1.04 11.47
C ARG A 51 21.75 -0.31 11.79
N PRO A 52 20.89 -0.84 10.91
CA PRO A 52 20.23 -2.11 11.15
C PRO A 52 21.23 -3.26 11.31
N PRO A 53 20.99 -4.21 12.22
CA PRO A 53 21.77 -5.43 12.31
C PRO A 53 21.34 -6.39 11.19
N LEU A 54 22.02 -6.32 10.05
CA LEU A 54 21.78 -7.19 8.90
C LEU A 54 22.63 -8.46 9.02
N LYS A 55 22.12 -9.59 8.48
CA LYS A 55 22.79 -10.90 8.52
C LYS A 55 23.41 -11.33 7.18
N SER A 56 23.11 -10.61 6.12
CA SER A 56 23.54 -10.94 4.76
C SER A 56 23.69 -9.67 3.96
N ALA A 57 24.55 -9.70 2.94
CA ALA A 57 24.77 -8.57 2.05
C ALA A 57 23.43 -8.06 1.50
N SER A 58 23.28 -6.74 1.42
CA SER A 58 22.07 -6.11 0.93
C SER A 58 22.41 -5.03 -0.08
N ASN A 59 21.63 -4.99 -1.16
CA ASN A 59 21.70 -3.91 -2.14
C ASN A 59 21.04 -2.62 -1.63
N THR A 60 20.51 -2.63 -0.41
CA THR A 60 19.87 -1.47 0.22
C THR A 60 20.92 -0.54 0.81
N ALA A 61 20.94 0.71 0.33
CA ALA A 61 21.74 1.77 0.91
C ALA A 61 21.10 2.29 2.22
N TYR A 62 21.93 2.60 3.20
CA TYR A 62 21.56 3.35 4.40
C TYR A 62 22.30 4.69 4.39
N PHE A 63 21.57 5.80 4.52
CA PHE A 63 22.21 7.11 4.70
C PHE A 63 22.61 7.29 6.16
N ASP A 64 23.91 7.18 6.44
CA ASP A 64 24.44 7.40 7.78
C ASP A 64 24.61 8.90 8.04
N THR A 65 23.78 9.46 8.92
CA THR A 65 23.79 10.88 9.27
C THR A 65 24.94 11.28 10.20
N THR A 66 25.59 10.32 10.86
CA THR A 66 26.83 10.57 11.61
C THR A 66 28.01 10.79 10.67
N LEU A 67 28.05 10.06 9.56
CA LEU A 67 29.10 10.19 8.54
C LEU A 67 28.75 11.19 7.42
N GLY A 68 27.46 11.49 7.24
CA GLY A 68 26.95 12.34 6.16
C GLY A 68 27.05 11.69 4.77
N LYS A 69 27.05 10.35 4.69
CA LYS A 69 27.21 9.62 3.42
C LYS A 69 26.41 8.31 3.38
N PRO A 70 26.03 7.82 2.19
CA PRO A 70 25.44 6.49 2.04
C PRO A 70 26.48 5.39 2.32
N VAL A 71 26.00 4.31 2.92
CA VAL A 71 26.75 3.07 3.21
C VAL A 71 25.92 1.85 2.82
N TRP A 72 26.60 0.73 2.54
CA TRP A 72 26.00 -0.56 2.19
C TRP A 72 26.53 -1.65 3.11
N PHE A 73 25.70 -2.65 3.40
CA PHE A 73 26.15 -3.81 4.18
C PHE A 73 26.65 -4.90 3.24
N ASP A 74 27.93 -5.25 3.36
CA ASP A 74 28.61 -6.24 2.50
C ASP A 74 28.40 -7.70 2.95
N GLY A 75 27.63 -7.91 4.03
CA GLY A 75 27.43 -9.20 4.67
C GLY A 75 28.20 -9.37 5.99
N THR A 76 29.19 -8.51 6.23
CA THR A 76 30.01 -8.50 7.45
C THR A 76 30.07 -7.11 8.08
N ASN A 77 30.34 -6.07 7.27
CA ASN A 77 30.51 -4.69 7.69
C ASN A 77 29.62 -3.75 6.87
N TRP A 78 29.42 -2.56 7.43
CA TRP A 78 28.96 -1.42 6.65
C TRP A 78 30.16 -0.78 5.96
N VAL A 79 30.07 -0.63 4.65
CA VAL A 79 31.12 -0.07 3.80
C VAL A 79 30.60 1.13 3.02
N ASP A 80 31.49 2.06 2.70
CA ASP A 80 31.17 3.16 1.79
C ASP A 80 31.34 2.78 0.31
N ALA A 81 31.13 3.75 -0.58
CA ALA A 81 31.21 3.54 -2.03
C ALA A 81 32.59 3.08 -2.54
N SER A 82 33.65 3.21 -1.74
CA SER A 82 35.00 2.70 -2.07
C SER A 82 35.23 1.27 -1.60
N GLY A 83 34.29 0.69 -0.85
CA GLY A 83 34.47 -0.59 -0.17
C GLY A 83 35.22 -0.50 1.17
N THR A 84 35.48 0.71 1.66
CA THR A 84 36.14 0.91 2.96
C THR A 84 35.12 0.81 4.09
N ILE A 85 35.50 0.14 5.19
CA ILE A 85 34.65 0.05 6.39
C ILE A 85 34.32 1.46 6.90
N ALA A 86 33.03 1.72 7.09
CA ALA A 86 32.48 3.03 7.42
C ALA A 86 32.13 3.16 8.91
#